data_AF-A0A2M6ZCE6-F1
#
_entry.id   AF-A0A2M6ZCE6-F1
#
_cell.length_a   1.000
_cell.length_b   1.000
_cell.length_c   1.000
_cell.angle_alpha   90.00
_cell.angle_beta   90.00
_cell.angle_gamma   90.00
#
_symmetry.space_group_name_H-M   'P 1'
#
loop_
_entity.id
_entity.type
_entity.pdbx_description
1 polymer ?
#
loop_
_entity_poly.entity_id
_entity_poly.type
_entity_poly.pdbx_seq_one_letter_code
_entity_poly.pdbx_strand_id
1 'polypeptide(L)'
;MRPYWIAGIVFGIIFAALMAMRLNLLYLPSQSPPAAWIVLPERDTWMNLFHEGQKIGFSHSVLKRDEVGYRLEQSVHMRLNTMGLVQDVAIVTDSRLNTDLSLDSFDFSMDSGRFQFKAKGMFSKGTLIVDIEGTGGEQRMEIPLPRAPHLASVLYDAVIAGGMKPGESRTFEIFDIASLARVPVSVQMKGKEKIQIMGAIRDVSRIVVQYKGMTQSAWISEEGEVLREEGLLGMRLEKTDSHSAIAGIVSRPGHDLTLFTSVPVETPVRDPKTRTRIALKIEGISIEGLELHGGRQAFSGNILVVEKEPLSDLQDEPLDPQEAAPYLKAAPFIQSDYERIVSQSRQITASKTHPLDKVREIVAWMQENIEKKPVISIPDALSVLENRSGDCNEHAILFAALARAAGIPARVEAGLVYLKGRFYYHAWNIVYVGRWITVDALFNEIPADVTHIRLVNDAERNPLDLLPVIGRIKISVIDDKAAPGKREES
;
A
#
# COMPACT_ATOMS: atom_id res chain seq x y z
N MET A 1 24.05 1.75 13.51
CA MET A 1 22.92 1.35 12.64
C MET A 1 22.86 2.29 11.43
N ARG A 2 22.98 1.74 10.21
CA ARG A 2 22.99 2.54 8.96
C ARG A 2 21.61 3.22 8.76
N PRO A 3 21.55 4.41 8.14
CA PRO A 3 20.32 5.18 8.04
C PRO A 3 19.20 4.52 7.21
N TYR A 4 19.50 3.52 6.37
CA TYR A 4 18.58 2.94 5.38
C TYR A 4 17.66 1.80 5.87
N TRP A 5 17.52 1.58 7.18
CA TRP A 5 16.80 0.40 7.72
C TRP A 5 15.28 0.62 7.86
N ILE A 6 14.68 1.63 7.23
CA ILE A 6 13.29 2.03 7.50
C ILE A 6 12.61 2.52 6.23
N ALA A 7 11.94 1.64 5.49
CA ALA A 7 11.18 2.07 4.32
C ALA A 7 9.83 1.38 4.12
N GLY A 8 9.62 0.19 4.68
CA GLY A 8 8.61 -0.71 4.14
C GLY A 8 7.21 -0.56 4.69
N ILE A 9 6.69 0.66 4.81
CA ILE A 9 5.27 0.89 4.49
C ILE A 9 5.15 2.18 3.70
N VAL A 10 6.09 3.12 3.88
CA VAL A 10 6.20 4.31 3.04
C VAL A 10 6.16 3.91 1.56
N PHE A 11 6.78 2.80 1.15
CA PHE A 11 6.57 2.27 -0.20
C PHE A 11 5.12 1.81 -0.46
N GLY A 12 4.52 0.92 0.34
CA GLY A 12 3.14 0.45 0.11
C GLY A 12 2.14 1.61 0.02
N ILE A 13 2.39 2.68 0.77
CA ILE A 13 1.67 3.94 0.75
C ILE A 13 2.01 4.79 -0.48
N ILE A 14 3.28 4.96 -0.83
CA ILE A 14 3.68 5.71 -2.04
C ILE A 14 3.11 5.00 -3.25
N PHE A 15 3.29 3.69 -3.36
CA PHE A 15 2.68 2.84 -4.35
C PHE A 15 1.16 2.99 -4.36
N ALA A 16 0.51 2.97 -3.20
CA ALA A 16 -0.92 3.27 -3.08
C ALA A 16 -1.30 4.67 -3.55
N ALA A 17 -0.47 5.68 -3.31
CA ALA A 17 -0.69 7.06 -3.75
C ALA A 17 -0.44 7.24 -5.25
N LEU A 18 0.57 6.57 -5.80
CA LEU A 18 0.85 6.48 -7.23
C LEU A 18 -0.23 5.68 -7.96
N MET A 19 -0.75 4.65 -7.30
CA MET A 19 -1.95 3.97 -7.75
C MET A 19 -3.14 4.91 -7.61
N ALA A 20 -3.33 5.65 -6.52
CA ALA A 20 -4.41 6.64 -6.36
C ALA A 20 -4.41 7.72 -7.45
N MET A 21 -3.22 8.13 -7.89
CA MET A 21 -3.05 8.99 -9.07
C MET A 21 -3.37 8.30 -10.40
N ARG A 22 -3.27 6.97 -10.45
CA ARG A 22 -3.80 6.14 -11.54
C ARG A 22 -5.29 5.81 -11.34
N LEU A 23 -5.83 5.98 -10.11
CA LEU A 23 -7.18 5.65 -9.66
C LEU A 23 -8.20 6.73 -10.09
N ASN A 24 -8.32 7.05 -11.37
CA ASN A 24 -9.65 7.33 -11.90
C ASN A 24 -10.69 6.19 -11.51
N LEU A 25 -11.36 6.24 -10.33
CA LEU A 25 -12.41 5.31 -9.73
C LEU A 25 -13.99 5.27 -10.06
N LEU A 26 -14.66 4.15 -10.48
CA LEU A 26 -15.96 3.94 -11.22
C LEU A 26 -17.24 3.28 -10.59
N TYR A 27 -18.39 3.41 -11.31
CA TYR A 27 -19.73 2.69 -11.39
C TYR A 27 -20.71 2.36 -10.21
N LEU A 28 -22.03 2.44 -10.53
CA LEU A 28 -23.29 2.31 -9.76
C LEU A 28 -23.79 0.86 -9.46
N PRO A 29 -24.74 0.65 -8.52
CA PRO A 29 -25.69 -0.46 -8.58
C PRO A 29 -27.07 -0.05 -9.14
N SER A 30 -27.50 -0.79 -10.18
CA SER A 30 -28.87 -0.95 -10.72
C SER A 30 -29.77 0.29 -10.80
N GLN A 31 -29.58 1.10 -11.82
CA GLN A 31 -30.73 1.60 -12.60
C GLN A 31 -30.42 1.36 -14.08
N SER A 32 -31.46 1.06 -14.86
CA SER A 32 -31.35 0.83 -16.31
C SER A 32 -30.41 1.85 -16.95
N PRO A 33 -29.54 1.44 -17.90
CA PRO A 33 -28.66 2.38 -18.58
C PRO A 33 -29.47 3.55 -19.13
N PRO A 34 -28.98 4.81 -19.06
CA PRO A 34 -29.59 5.87 -19.84
C PRO A 34 -29.65 5.42 -21.30
N ALA A 35 -30.72 5.81 -22.00
CA ALA A 35 -31.04 5.32 -23.36
C ALA A 35 -29.90 5.49 -24.39
N ALA A 36 -28.86 6.26 -24.07
CA ALA A 36 -27.61 6.32 -24.81
C ALA A 36 -26.42 6.50 -23.85
N TRP A 37 -25.42 5.62 -23.93
CA TRP A 37 -24.10 5.88 -23.37
C TRP A 37 -23.43 6.97 -24.20
N ILE A 38 -22.91 8.03 -23.55
CA ILE A 38 -22.15 9.06 -24.25
C ILE A 38 -20.87 8.41 -24.78
N VAL A 39 -20.69 8.44 -26.10
CA VAL A 39 -19.49 7.87 -26.70
C VAL A 39 -18.31 8.79 -26.40
N LEU A 40 -17.30 8.27 -25.70
CA LEU A 40 -16.13 9.05 -25.33
C LEU A 40 -15.30 9.41 -26.58
N PRO A 41 -14.72 10.64 -26.61
CA PRO A 41 -13.76 11.02 -27.62
C PRO A 41 -12.42 10.32 -27.38
N GLU A 42 -11.72 10.02 -28.47
CA GLU A 42 -10.32 9.58 -28.41
C GLU A 42 -9.45 10.71 -27.85
N ARG A 43 -8.47 10.35 -27.02
CA ARG A 43 -7.67 11.31 -26.26
C ARG A 43 -6.21 10.86 -26.20
N ASP A 44 -5.32 11.85 -26.27
CA ASP A 44 -3.88 11.73 -26.04
C ASP A 44 -3.48 12.79 -25.00
N THR A 45 -3.20 12.31 -23.78
CA THR A 45 -3.07 13.17 -22.61
C THR A 45 -1.72 13.00 -21.95
N TRP A 46 -0.96 14.10 -21.91
CA TRP A 46 0.32 14.23 -21.22
C TRP A 46 0.16 15.08 -19.96
N MET A 47 0.72 14.62 -18.85
CA MET A 47 0.74 15.38 -17.59
C MET A 47 2.12 15.41 -16.96
N ASN A 48 2.48 16.56 -16.38
CA ASN A 48 3.59 16.66 -15.46
C ASN A 48 3.19 16.09 -14.10
N LEU A 49 4.08 15.31 -13.48
CA LEU A 49 3.91 14.82 -12.13
C LEU A 49 4.81 15.59 -11.16
N PHE A 50 4.20 16.14 -10.11
CA PHE A 50 4.86 16.88 -9.05
C PHE A 50 4.64 16.23 -7.68
N HIS A 51 5.62 16.43 -6.79
CA HIS A 51 5.52 16.18 -5.36
C HIS A 51 6.03 17.42 -4.61
N GLU A 52 5.19 18.03 -3.76
CA GLU A 52 5.52 19.26 -3.01
C GLU A 52 6.06 20.37 -3.92
N GLY A 53 5.44 20.53 -5.10
CA GLY A 53 5.81 21.52 -6.11
C GLY A 53 7.04 21.19 -6.96
N GLN A 54 7.84 20.18 -6.60
CA GLN A 54 8.96 19.71 -7.42
C GLN A 54 8.48 18.70 -8.45
N LYS A 55 8.86 18.89 -9.72
CA LYS A 55 8.58 17.89 -10.78
C LYS A 55 9.41 16.64 -10.53
N ILE A 56 8.72 15.50 -10.39
CA ILE A 56 9.33 14.19 -10.17
C ILE A 56 9.15 13.27 -11.38
N GLY A 57 8.30 13.61 -12.34
CA GLY A 57 8.01 12.73 -13.47
C GLY A 57 6.97 13.28 -14.44
N PHE A 58 6.39 12.37 -15.21
CA PHE A 58 5.27 12.62 -16.11
C PHE A 58 4.41 11.37 -16.29
N SER A 59 3.18 11.56 -16.78
CA SER A 59 2.34 10.48 -17.29
C SER A 59 1.92 10.77 -18.72
N HIS A 60 1.66 9.69 -19.46
CA HIS A 60 1.08 9.70 -20.79
C HIS A 60 -0.04 8.68 -20.84
N SER A 61 -1.18 9.06 -21.40
CA SER A 61 -2.33 8.17 -21.58
C SER A 61 -2.97 8.38 -22.93
N VAL A 62 -3.39 7.27 -23.54
CA VAL A 62 -4.04 7.25 -24.84
C VAL A 62 -5.30 6.40 -24.74
N LEU A 63 -6.45 7.02 -24.95
CA LEU A 63 -7.75 6.35 -25.03
C LEU A 63 -8.19 6.33 -26.49
N LYS A 64 -8.37 5.15 -27.05
CA LYS A 64 -8.83 4.94 -28.43
C LYS A 64 -10.05 4.03 -28.46
N ARG A 65 -10.86 4.14 -29.51
CA ARG A 65 -11.88 3.12 -29.76
C ARG A 65 -11.24 1.84 -30.28
N ASP A 66 -11.84 0.72 -29.91
CA ASP A 66 -11.48 -0.61 -30.37
C ASP A 66 -12.73 -1.32 -30.91
N GLU A 67 -12.59 -2.46 -31.60
CA GLU A 67 -13.70 -3.17 -32.25
C GLU A 67 -14.88 -3.49 -31.31
N VAL A 68 -14.56 -3.75 -30.03
CA VAL A 68 -15.52 -4.19 -28.99
C VAL A 68 -15.84 -3.06 -27.99
N GLY A 69 -15.08 -1.97 -27.99
CA GLY A 69 -15.21 -0.92 -26.97
C GLY A 69 -14.06 0.08 -27.03
N TYR A 70 -13.16 0.01 -26.05
CA TYR A 70 -12.05 0.95 -25.91
C TYR A 70 -10.74 0.24 -25.57
N ARG A 71 -9.63 0.86 -25.99
CA ARG A 71 -8.29 0.52 -25.54
C ARG A 71 -7.68 1.72 -24.83
N LEU A 72 -7.17 1.50 -23.63
CA LEU A 72 -6.51 2.49 -22.80
C LEU A 72 -5.05 2.09 -22.58
N GLU A 73 -4.14 2.87 -23.13
CA GLU A 73 -2.69 2.74 -22.93
C GLU A 73 -2.25 3.82 -21.93
N GLN A 74 -1.48 3.46 -20.91
CA GLN A 74 -0.98 4.37 -19.91
C GLN A 74 0.49 4.10 -19.61
N SER A 75 1.28 5.16 -19.50
CA SER A 75 2.64 5.09 -18.97
C SER A 75 2.85 6.19 -17.93
N VAL A 76 3.57 5.87 -16.87
CA VAL A 76 4.00 6.82 -15.84
C VAL A 76 5.48 6.61 -15.62
N HIS A 77 6.24 7.71 -15.71
CA HIS A 77 7.68 7.73 -15.46
C HIS A 77 7.96 8.72 -14.34
N MET A 78 8.66 8.28 -13.31
CA MET A 78 8.96 9.14 -12.17
C MET A 78 10.25 8.75 -11.48
N ARG A 79 10.80 9.72 -10.74
CA ARG A 79 12.00 9.60 -9.94
C ARG A 79 11.67 9.86 -8.48
N LEU A 80 11.83 8.83 -7.65
CA LEU A 80 11.51 8.89 -6.22
C LEU A 80 12.79 8.89 -5.40
N ASN A 81 12.79 9.66 -4.32
CA ASN A 81 13.86 9.65 -3.32
C ASN A 81 13.29 9.08 -2.02
N THR A 82 13.81 7.94 -1.61
CA THR A 82 13.45 7.28 -0.35
C THR A 82 14.73 6.98 0.40
N MET A 83 14.88 7.53 1.60
CA MET A 83 16.07 7.35 2.44
C MET A 83 17.37 7.80 1.79
N GLY A 84 17.34 8.80 0.91
CA GLY A 84 18.51 9.26 0.15
C GLY A 84 18.91 8.36 -1.02
N LEU A 85 18.17 7.28 -1.30
CA LEU A 85 18.31 6.49 -2.51
C LEU A 85 17.32 7.00 -3.55
N VAL A 86 17.85 7.38 -4.72
CA VAL A 86 17.05 7.84 -5.86
C VAL A 86 16.82 6.66 -6.79
N GLN A 87 15.55 6.36 -7.08
CA GLN A 87 15.15 5.29 -7.99
C GLN A 87 14.21 5.84 -9.05
N ASP A 88 14.45 5.41 -10.29
CA ASP A 88 13.53 5.64 -11.40
C ASP A 88 12.50 4.51 -11.41
N VAL A 89 11.24 4.87 -11.63
CA VAL A 89 10.10 3.96 -11.66
C VAL A 89 9.36 4.19 -12.97
N ALA A 90 9.14 3.11 -13.71
CA ALA A 90 8.31 3.09 -14.90
C ALA A 90 7.13 2.14 -14.68
N ILE A 91 5.92 2.65 -14.89
CA ILE A 91 4.69 1.87 -14.83
C ILE A 91 4.04 1.95 -16.21
N VAL A 92 3.70 0.81 -16.79
CA VAL A 92 3.00 0.72 -18.07
C VAL A 92 1.77 -0.15 -17.91
N THR A 93 0.69 0.25 -18.56
CA THR A 93 -0.56 -0.52 -18.59
C THR A 93 -1.20 -0.41 -19.95
N ASP A 94 -1.57 -1.55 -20.50
CA ASP A 94 -2.50 -1.66 -21.62
C ASP A 94 -3.78 -2.32 -21.10
N SER A 95 -4.94 -1.76 -21.41
CA SER A 95 -6.23 -2.31 -20.99
C SER A 95 -7.23 -2.29 -22.12
N ARG A 96 -7.93 -3.41 -22.31
CA ARG A 96 -9.09 -3.53 -23.17
C ARG A 96 -10.35 -3.43 -22.33
N LEU A 97 -11.25 -2.58 -22.77
CA LEU A 97 -12.47 -2.23 -22.06
C LEU A 97 -13.67 -2.46 -22.99
N ASN A 98 -14.76 -2.94 -22.42
CA ASN A 98 -16.04 -3.04 -23.10
C ASN A 98 -16.62 -1.64 -23.38
N THR A 99 -17.69 -1.55 -24.19
CA THR A 99 -18.39 -0.28 -24.44
C THR A 99 -18.87 0.42 -23.17
N ASP A 100 -19.10 -0.36 -22.10
CA ASP A 100 -19.51 0.13 -20.80
C ASP A 100 -18.34 0.49 -19.87
N LEU A 101 -17.11 0.53 -20.41
CA LEU A 101 -15.83 0.73 -19.73
C LEU A 101 -15.43 -0.36 -18.73
N SER A 102 -16.19 -1.46 -18.65
CA SER A 102 -15.79 -2.60 -17.80
C SER A 102 -14.59 -3.33 -18.40
N LEU A 103 -13.77 -3.92 -17.54
CA LEU A 103 -12.54 -4.61 -17.89
C LEU A 103 -12.84 -5.91 -18.66
N ASP A 104 -12.26 -6.02 -19.85
CA ASP A 104 -12.09 -7.30 -20.55
C ASP A 104 -10.74 -7.92 -20.17
N SER A 105 -9.64 -7.18 -20.40
CA SER A 105 -8.29 -7.66 -20.15
C SER A 105 -7.30 -6.52 -19.88
N PHE A 106 -6.20 -6.83 -19.21
CA PHE A 106 -5.09 -5.91 -18.99
C PHE A 106 -3.72 -6.59 -19.10
N ASP A 107 -2.71 -5.82 -19.50
CA ASP A 107 -1.29 -6.14 -19.39
C ASP A 107 -0.62 -5.01 -18.60
N PHE A 108 -0.04 -5.34 -17.46
CA PHE A 108 0.56 -4.42 -16.51
C PHE A 108 2.03 -4.76 -16.31
N SER A 109 2.89 -3.75 -16.33
CA SER A 109 4.29 -3.90 -15.94
C SER A 109 4.76 -2.72 -15.09
N MET A 110 5.56 -3.02 -14.08
CA MET A 110 6.27 -2.06 -13.27
C MET A 110 7.76 -2.42 -13.25
N ASP A 111 8.60 -1.45 -13.57
CA ASP A 111 10.06 -1.55 -13.50
C ASP A 111 10.59 -0.53 -12.49
N SER A 112 11.40 -1.01 -11.55
CA SER A 112 12.22 -0.18 -10.68
C SER A 112 13.63 -0.77 -10.55
N GLY A 113 14.34 -0.82 -11.69
CA GLY A 113 15.72 -1.27 -11.75
C GLY A 113 15.84 -2.79 -11.63
N ARG A 114 16.17 -3.31 -10.44
CA ARG A 114 16.33 -4.76 -10.22
C ARG A 114 15.01 -5.49 -9.94
N PHE A 115 13.96 -4.73 -9.68
CA PHE A 115 12.65 -5.28 -9.36
C PHE A 115 11.73 -5.05 -10.54
N GLN A 116 11.24 -6.15 -11.09
CA GLN A 116 10.28 -6.16 -12.18
C GLN A 116 9.06 -6.96 -11.74
N PHE A 117 7.89 -6.37 -11.95
CA PHE A 117 6.61 -7.02 -11.74
C PHE A 117 5.79 -6.90 -13.01
N LYS A 118 5.23 -8.02 -13.46
CA LYS A 118 4.25 -8.03 -14.53
C LYS A 118 3.01 -8.79 -14.10
N ALA A 119 1.86 -8.33 -14.56
CA ALA A 119 0.60 -9.03 -14.36
C ALA A 119 -0.26 -8.92 -15.62
N LYS A 120 -0.82 -10.03 -16.04
CA LYS A 120 -1.78 -10.11 -17.15
C LYS A 120 -3.10 -10.62 -16.62
N GLY A 121 -4.17 -9.88 -16.86
CA GLY A 121 -5.49 -10.26 -16.39
C GLY A 121 -6.47 -10.43 -17.54
N MET A 122 -7.34 -11.42 -17.42
CA MET A 122 -8.49 -11.60 -18.31
C MET A 122 -9.74 -11.93 -17.50
N PHE A 123 -10.79 -11.16 -17.73
CA PHE A 123 -12.09 -11.42 -17.12
C PHE A 123 -12.87 -12.43 -17.97
N SER A 124 -13.31 -13.52 -17.36
CA SER A 124 -14.14 -14.52 -18.03
C SER A 124 -15.11 -15.17 -17.04
N LYS A 125 -16.40 -15.21 -17.42
CA LYS A 125 -17.46 -15.96 -16.72
C LYS A 125 -17.53 -15.73 -15.19
N GLY A 126 -17.38 -14.48 -14.75
CA GLY A 126 -17.50 -14.15 -13.33
C GLY A 126 -16.21 -14.35 -12.53
N THR A 127 -15.08 -14.50 -13.21
CA THR A 127 -13.76 -14.65 -12.59
C THR A 127 -12.75 -13.81 -13.36
N LEU A 128 -11.90 -13.08 -12.65
CA LEU A 128 -10.70 -12.46 -13.22
C LEU A 128 -9.53 -13.41 -12.97
N ILE A 129 -8.97 -13.93 -14.07
CA ILE A 129 -7.77 -14.76 -14.04
C ILE A 129 -6.58 -13.84 -14.21
N VAL A 130 -5.62 -13.89 -13.28
CA VAL A 130 -4.42 -13.04 -13.30
C VAL A 130 -3.19 -13.92 -13.28
N ASP A 131 -2.38 -13.83 -14.32
CA ASP A 131 -1.06 -14.43 -14.39
C ASP A 131 -0.02 -13.36 -14.01
N ILE A 132 0.73 -13.61 -12.95
CA ILE A 132 1.75 -12.72 -12.38
C ILE A 132 3.11 -13.31 -12.69
N GLU A 133 3.98 -12.51 -13.29
CA GLU A 133 5.39 -12.85 -13.56
C GLU A 133 6.26 -11.91 -12.73
N GLY A 134 6.89 -12.46 -11.70
CA GLY A 134 7.88 -11.77 -10.87
C GLY A 134 9.29 -12.30 -11.11
N THR A 135 10.28 -11.72 -10.44
CA THR A 135 11.68 -12.22 -10.52
C THR A 135 11.79 -13.65 -9.96
N GLY A 136 10.89 -14.04 -9.06
CA GLY A 136 10.83 -15.35 -8.42
C GLY A 136 10.14 -16.48 -9.18
N GLY A 137 9.41 -16.19 -10.27
CA GLY A 137 8.65 -17.17 -11.07
C GLY A 137 7.27 -16.67 -11.50
N GLU A 138 6.50 -17.58 -12.14
CA GLU A 138 5.12 -17.33 -12.56
C GLU A 138 4.11 -17.83 -11.51
N GLN A 139 3.02 -17.07 -11.34
CA GLN A 139 1.91 -17.37 -10.44
C GLN A 139 0.58 -17.09 -11.13
N ARG A 140 -0.37 -18.01 -11.00
CA ARG A 140 -1.73 -17.80 -11.49
C ARG A 140 -2.69 -17.62 -10.32
N MET A 141 -3.54 -16.60 -10.42
CA MET A 141 -4.58 -16.30 -9.44
C MET A 141 -5.95 -16.26 -10.10
N GLU A 142 -6.95 -16.71 -9.37
CA GLU A 142 -8.35 -16.63 -9.78
C GLU A 142 -9.11 -15.80 -8.76
N ILE A 143 -9.68 -14.67 -9.21
CA ILE A 143 -10.38 -13.72 -8.36
C ILE A 143 -11.86 -13.76 -8.73
N PRO A 144 -12.74 -14.31 -7.86
CA PRO A 144 -14.18 -14.36 -8.12
C PRO A 144 -14.77 -12.94 -8.16
N LEU A 145 -15.33 -12.57 -9.31
CA LEU A 145 -15.91 -11.26 -9.57
C LEU A 145 -17.23 -11.46 -10.33
N PRO A 146 -18.40 -11.33 -9.68
CA PRO A 146 -19.70 -11.63 -10.31
C PRO A 146 -19.98 -10.90 -11.63
N ARG A 147 -19.30 -9.77 -11.87
CA ARG A 147 -19.35 -8.96 -13.08
C ARG A 147 -17.96 -8.43 -13.40
N ALA A 148 -17.76 -8.06 -14.66
CA ALA A 148 -16.53 -7.42 -15.10
C ALA A 148 -16.32 -6.15 -14.27
N PRO A 149 -15.17 -6.01 -13.58
CA PRO A 149 -14.94 -4.83 -12.77
C PRO A 149 -14.63 -3.63 -13.66
N HIS A 150 -14.80 -2.45 -13.12
CA HIS A 150 -14.29 -1.24 -13.74
C HIS A 150 -12.89 -0.94 -13.20
N LEU A 151 -11.93 -0.70 -14.10
CA LEU A 151 -10.58 -0.36 -13.70
C LEU A 151 -10.51 1.04 -13.17
N ALA A 152 -9.78 1.21 -12.08
CA ALA A 152 -9.50 2.53 -11.56
C ALA A 152 -8.85 3.51 -12.55
N SER A 153 -8.57 3.24 -13.82
CA SER A 153 -8.06 4.23 -14.75
C SER A 153 -9.15 4.99 -15.55
N VAL A 154 -10.44 4.64 -15.38
CA VAL A 154 -11.55 5.14 -16.22
C VAL A 154 -12.73 5.81 -15.47
N LEU A 155 -12.56 6.31 -14.24
CA LEU A 155 -13.57 7.05 -13.46
C LEU A 155 -14.06 8.30 -14.05
N TYR A 156 -13.13 9.18 -14.38
CA TYR A 156 -13.55 10.50 -14.71
C TYR A 156 -14.43 10.35 -15.96
N ASP A 157 -14.03 9.45 -16.87
CA ASP A 157 -14.84 8.92 -17.96
C ASP A 157 -16.20 8.35 -17.51
N ALA A 158 -16.25 7.48 -16.50
CA ALA A 158 -17.51 6.92 -16.00
C ALA A 158 -18.42 7.92 -15.26
N VAL A 159 -17.88 8.90 -14.55
CA VAL A 159 -18.66 9.97 -13.91
C VAL A 159 -19.25 10.89 -14.96
N ILE A 160 -18.47 11.21 -16.00
CA ILE A 160 -18.93 11.99 -17.14
C ILE A 160 -20.01 11.21 -17.91
N ALA A 161 -19.73 9.96 -18.30
CA ALA A 161 -20.65 9.10 -19.01
C ALA A 161 -21.94 8.83 -18.21
N GLY A 162 -21.82 8.78 -16.87
CA GLY A 162 -22.93 8.64 -15.93
C GLY A 162 -23.73 9.92 -15.68
N GLY A 163 -23.35 11.06 -16.29
CA GLY A 163 -24.12 12.32 -16.27
C GLY A 163 -24.31 12.95 -14.88
N MET A 164 -23.31 12.82 -14.00
CA MET A 164 -23.39 13.29 -12.61
C MET A 164 -23.48 14.82 -12.54
N LYS A 165 -24.40 15.35 -11.73
CA LYS A 165 -24.67 16.80 -11.65
C LYS A 165 -23.93 17.46 -10.48
N PRO A 166 -23.62 18.77 -10.55
CA PRO A 166 -23.09 19.51 -9.41
C PRO A 166 -23.94 19.34 -8.14
N GLY A 167 -23.29 19.11 -7.01
CA GLY A 167 -23.89 18.82 -5.71
C GLY A 167 -24.15 17.32 -5.45
N GLU A 168 -24.17 16.49 -6.49
CA GLU A 168 -24.41 15.06 -6.36
C GLU A 168 -23.19 14.33 -5.76
N SER A 169 -23.46 13.29 -4.97
CA SER A 169 -22.46 12.33 -4.49
C SER A 169 -22.88 10.91 -4.88
N ARG A 170 -21.93 10.09 -5.32
CA ARG A 170 -22.14 8.67 -5.69
C ARG A 170 -20.98 7.83 -5.19
N THR A 171 -21.27 6.59 -4.80
CA THR A 171 -20.25 5.59 -4.45
C THR A 171 -19.97 4.70 -5.65
N PHE A 172 -18.71 4.33 -5.79
CA PHE A 172 -18.11 3.69 -6.96
C PHE A 172 -17.23 2.52 -6.50
N GLU A 173 -17.45 1.32 -7.04
CA GLU A 173 -16.67 0.10 -6.77
C GLU A 173 -15.70 -0.16 -7.92
N ILE A 174 -14.40 -0.14 -7.64
CA ILE A 174 -13.34 -0.37 -8.63
C ILE A 174 -12.52 -1.60 -8.35
N PHE A 175 -11.80 -2.06 -9.38
CA PHE A 175 -10.70 -2.98 -9.21
C PHE A 175 -9.36 -2.26 -9.40
N ASP A 176 -8.48 -2.41 -8.42
CA ASP A 176 -7.11 -1.93 -8.48
C ASP A 176 -6.16 -3.08 -8.85
N ILE A 177 -5.50 -2.98 -10.01
CA ILE A 177 -4.61 -4.02 -10.55
C ILE A 177 -3.40 -4.25 -9.63
N ALA A 178 -2.96 -3.21 -8.95
CA ALA A 178 -1.78 -3.22 -8.11
C ALA A 178 -1.97 -4.01 -6.81
N SER A 179 -3.09 -3.79 -6.12
CA SER A 179 -3.49 -4.55 -4.93
C SER A 179 -4.28 -5.82 -5.25
N LEU A 180 -4.71 -5.99 -6.50
CA LEU A 180 -5.61 -7.07 -6.95
C LEU A 180 -6.91 -7.16 -6.13
N ALA A 181 -7.39 -6.01 -5.66
CA ALA A 181 -8.52 -5.91 -4.74
C ALA A 181 -9.61 -4.99 -5.27
N ARG A 182 -10.85 -5.23 -4.80
CA ARG A 182 -11.96 -4.30 -5.03
C ARG A 182 -11.98 -3.23 -3.95
N VAL A 183 -12.31 -2.01 -4.36
CA VAL A 183 -12.25 -0.84 -3.48
C VAL A 183 -13.46 0.08 -3.69
N PRO A 184 -14.24 0.37 -2.63
CA PRO A 184 -15.28 1.41 -2.68
C PRO A 184 -14.67 2.79 -2.54
N VAL A 185 -15.16 3.75 -3.34
CA VAL A 185 -14.85 5.18 -3.17
C VAL A 185 -16.10 6.04 -3.27
N SER A 186 -16.09 7.16 -2.58
CA SER A 186 -17.16 8.17 -2.65
C SER A 186 -16.70 9.30 -3.55
N VAL A 187 -17.52 9.70 -4.51
CA VAL A 187 -17.21 10.80 -5.42
C VAL A 187 -18.29 11.85 -5.29
N GLN A 188 -17.87 13.11 -5.31
CA GLN A 188 -18.75 14.26 -5.23
C GLN A 188 -18.42 15.26 -6.34
N MET A 189 -19.44 15.67 -7.10
CA MET A 189 -19.31 16.71 -8.10
C MET A 189 -19.54 18.07 -7.42
N LYS A 190 -18.50 18.90 -7.25
CA LYS A 190 -18.63 20.14 -6.47
C LYS A 190 -19.25 21.29 -7.27
N GLY A 191 -18.91 21.41 -8.55
CA GLY A 191 -19.40 22.48 -9.44
C GLY A 191 -18.33 22.98 -10.42
N LYS A 192 -18.64 24.07 -11.12
CA LYS A 192 -17.70 24.71 -12.05
C LYS A 192 -16.75 25.65 -11.32
N GLU A 193 -15.48 25.63 -11.70
CA GLU A 193 -14.40 26.49 -11.22
C GLU A 193 -13.59 27.02 -12.43
N LYS A 194 -12.79 28.06 -12.22
CA LYS A 194 -11.82 28.54 -13.22
C LYS A 194 -10.42 28.22 -12.75
N ILE A 195 -9.63 27.56 -13.60
CA ILE A 195 -8.22 27.29 -13.32
C ILE A 195 -7.33 27.88 -14.41
N GLN A 196 -6.13 28.31 -14.02
CA GLN A 196 -5.08 28.64 -14.98
C GLN A 196 -4.26 27.38 -15.28
N ILE A 197 -4.22 26.98 -16.55
CA ILE A 197 -3.46 25.82 -17.03
C ILE A 197 -2.95 26.07 -18.44
N MET A 198 -1.70 25.68 -18.71
CA MET A 198 -1.03 25.90 -20.01
C MET A 198 -1.11 27.35 -20.49
N GLY A 199 -1.04 28.33 -19.57
CA GLY A 199 -1.09 29.76 -19.88
C GLY A 199 -2.48 30.34 -20.16
N ALA A 200 -3.55 29.53 -20.09
CA ALA A 200 -4.92 29.98 -20.32
C ALA A 200 -5.81 29.75 -19.09
N ILE A 201 -6.83 30.59 -18.91
CA ILE A 201 -7.90 30.34 -17.94
C ILE A 201 -8.94 29.42 -18.60
N ARG A 202 -9.26 28.31 -17.95
CA ARG A 202 -10.25 27.33 -18.40
C ARG A 202 -11.37 27.20 -17.37
N ASP A 203 -12.61 27.16 -17.85
CA ASP A 203 -13.75 26.71 -17.06
C ASP A 203 -13.69 25.18 -16.95
N VAL A 204 -13.77 24.67 -15.72
CA VAL A 204 -13.61 23.25 -15.40
C VAL A 204 -14.64 22.81 -14.37
N SER A 205 -14.97 21.53 -14.35
CA SER A 205 -15.75 20.93 -13.29
C SER A 205 -14.83 20.27 -12.27
N ARG A 206 -15.01 20.58 -10.98
CA ARG A 206 -14.21 19.99 -9.90
C ARG A 206 -14.89 18.77 -9.29
N ILE A 207 -14.23 17.63 -9.43
CA ILE A 207 -14.61 16.37 -8.78
C ILE A 207 -13.77 16.20 -7.52
N VAL A 208 -14.42 15.78 -6.44
CA VAL A 208 -13.77 15.38 -5.19
C VAL A 208 -14.00 13.90 -4.97
N VAL A 209 -12.91 13.14 -4.86
CA VAL A 209 -12.93 11.71 -4.59
C VAL A 209 -12.47 11.48 -3.16
N GLN A 210 -13.25 10.71 -2.40
CA GLN A 210 -12.98 10.33 -1.03
C GLN A 210 -12.75 8.82 -0.94
N TYR A 211 -11.61 8.43 -0.39
CA TYR A 211 -11.23 7.05 -0.23
C TYR A 211 -10.50 6.85 1.10
N LYS A 212 -11.00 5.95 1.97
CA LYS A 212 -10.42 5.63 3.29
C LYS A 212 -9.95 6.87 4.07
N GLY A 213 -10.81 7.89 4.19
CA GLY A 213 -10.52 9.13 4.94
C GLY A 213 -9.56 10.11 4.24
N MET A 214 -9.16 9.80 3.01
CA MET A 214 -8.39 10.67 2.14
C MET A 214 -9.26 11.32 1.07
N THR A 215 -8.80 12.47 0.59
CA THR A 215 -9.50 13.27 -0.41
C THR A 215 -8.55 13.60 -1.55
N GLN A 216 -8.98 13.35 -2.77
CA GLN A 216 -8.35 13.76 -4.02
C GLN A 216 -9.30 14.70 -4.77
N SER A 217 -8.75 15.70 -5.45
CA SER A 217 -9.50 16.58 -6.34
C SER A 217 -9.01 16.42 -7.76
N ALA A 218 -9.95 16.41 -8.71
CA ALA A 218 -9.65 16.51 -10.13
C ALA A 218 -10.45 17.64 -10.76
N TRP A 219 -9.82 18.33 -11.72
CA TRP A 219 -10.42 19.40 -12.50
C TRP A 219 -10.49 18.95 -13.94
N ILE A 220 -11.71 18.92 -14.47
CA ILE A 220 -12.03 18.31 -15.76
C ILE A 220 -12.61 19.37 -16.69
N SER A 221 -12.20 19.37 -17.95
CA SER A 221 -12.75 20.23 -19.00
C SER A 221 -14.21 19.86 -19.34
N GLU A 222 -14.89 20.69 -20.14
CA GLU A 222 -16.26 20.37 -20.60
C GLU A 222 -16.30 19.15 -21.52
N GLU A 223 -15.20 18.87 -22.23
CA GLU A 223 -15.02 17.71 -23.11
C GLU A 223 -14.67 16.43 -22.34
N GLY A 224 -14.51 16.52 -21.02
CA GLY A 224 -14.21 15.37 -20.19
C GLY A 224 -12.73 15.05 -20.04
N GLU A 225 -11.84 15.94 -20.48
CA GLU A 225 -10.41 15.76 -20.27
C GLU A 225 -10.00 16.22 -18.87
N VAL A 226 -9.25 15.39 -18.15
CA VAL A 226 -8.66 15.79 -16.87
C VAL A 226 -7.52 16.77 -17.14
N LEU A 227 -7.60 17.95 -16.54
CA LEU A 227 -6.60 19.00 -16.71
C LEU A 227 -5.63 19.08 -15.53
N ARG A 228 -6.13 18.81 -14.32
CA ARG A 228 -5.32 18.82 -13.09
C ARG A 228 -5.85 17.78 -12.13
N GLU A 229 -4.96 17.18 -11.36
CA GLU A 229 -5.28 16.38 -10.20
C GLU A 229 -4.41 16.81 -9.02
N GLU A 230 -5.01 16.90 -7.84
CA GLU A 230 -4.33 17.16 -6.58
C GLU A 230 -4.74 16.09 -5.59
N GLY A 231 -3.76 15.35 -5.10
CA GLY A 231 -3.99 14.09 -4.40
C GLY A 231 -3.16 13.94 -3.14
N LEU A 232 -2.97 12.67 -2.79
CA LEU A 232 -2.36 12.22 -1.54
C LEU A 232 -0.88 12.63 -1.47
N LEU A 233 -0.39 12.85 -0.25
CA LEU A 233 1.03 13.06 0.02
C LEU A 233 1.69 14.19 -0.80
N GLY A 234 0.96 15.28 -1.08
CA GLY A 234 1.53 16.41 -1.83
C GLY A 234 1.74 16.12 -3.33
N MET A 235 1.17 15.04 -3.84
CA MET A 235 1.21 14.68 -5.26
C MET A 235 0.23 15.54 -6.07
N ARG A 236 0.67 15.94 -7.27
CA ARG A 236 -0.13 16.73 -8.19
C ARG A 236 0.21 16.39 -9.64
N LEU A 237 -0.81 16.19 -10.46
CA LEU A 237 -0.68 16.08 -11.91
C LEU A 237 -1.22 17.33 -12.59
N GLU A 238 -0.54 17.80 -13.64
CA GLU A 238 -1.02 18.91 -14.46
C GLU A 238 -0.81 18.65 -15.94
N LYS A 239 -1.87 18.83 -16.72
CA LYS A 239 -1.85 18.76 -18.18
C LYS A 239 -0.75 19.64 -18.76
N THR A 240 -0.03 19.08 -19.72
CA THR A 240 1.05 19.76 -20.45
C THR A 240 1.16 19.20 -21.87
N ASP A 241 2.09 19.71 -22.65
CA ASP A 241 2.47 19.14 -23.94
C ASP A 241 3.58 18.08 -23.77
N SER A 242 3.75 17.20 -24.75
CA SER A 242 4.69 16.08 -24.69
C SER A 242 6.15 16.52 -24.50
N HIS A 243 6.56 17.62 -25.14
CA HIS A 243 7.92 18.13 -25.01
C HIS A 243 8.19 18.63 -23.58
N SER A 244 7.28 19.43 -23.02
CA SER A 244 7.36 19.90 -21.63
C SER A 244 7.23 18.77 -20.61
N ALA A 245 6.45 17.72 -20.89
CA ALA A 245 6.31 16.54 -20.04
C ALA A 245 7.64 15.78 -19.89
N ILE A 246 8.33 15.56 -21.00
CA ILE A 246 9.62 14.83 -21.03
C ILE A 246 10.76 15.73 -20.54
N ALA A 247 10.71 17.03 -20.86
CA ALA A 247 11.71 17.99 -20.41
C ALA A 247 11.65 18.24 -18.89
N GLY A 248 12.80 18.46 -18.26
CA GLY A 248 12.83 18.99 -16.89
C GLY A 248 12.55 17.98 -15.77
N ILE A 249 12.72 16.67 -15.98
CA ILE A 249 13.01 15.75 -14.87
C ILE A 249 14.36 16.21 -14.29
N VAL A 250 14.29 17.02 -13.24
CA VAL A 250 15.46 17.72 -12.68
C VAL A 250 16.49 16.69 -12.23
N SER A 251 17.77 16.94 -12.49
CA SER A 251 18.89 16.09 -12.02
C SER A 251 19.05 16.05 -10.49
N ARG A 252 18.23 16.79 -9.74
CA ARG A 252 18.28 16.86 -8.27
C ARG A 252 17.35 15.80 -7.68
N PRO A 253 17.80 15.05 -6.65
CA PRO A 253 16.92 14.18 -5.88
C PRO A 253 15.68 14.94 -5.41
N GLY A 254 14.49 14.34 -5.54
CA GLY A 254 13.27 14.85 -4.93
C GLY A 254 13.36 14.90 -3.40
N HIS A 255 12.37 15.48 -2.74
CA HIS A 255 12.23 15.37 -1.29
C HIS A 255 12.23 13.89 -0.84
N ASP A 256 12.87 13.60 0.30
CA ASP A 256 12.88 12.25 0.86
C ASP A 256 11.49 11.91 1.43
N LEU A 257 10.79 11.01 0.75
CA LEU A 257 9.42 10.63 1.08
C LEU A 257 9.31 9.91 2.44
N THR A 258 10.37 9.23 2.86
CA THR A 258 10.45 8.58 4.18
C THR A 258 10.49 9.63 5.29
N LEU A 259 11.23 10.72 5.09
CA LEU A 259 11.27 11.81 6.05
C LEU A 259 9.96 12.59 6.07
N PHE A 260 9.37 12.82 4.90
CA PHE A 260 8.09 13.54 4.76
C PHE A 260 6.94 12.86 5.52
N THR A 261 6.87 11.53 5.47
CA THR A 261 5.82 10.76 6.13
C THR A 261 6.09 10.46 7.61
N SER A 262 7.34 10.65 8.07
CA SER A 262 7.72 10.37 9.46
C SER A 262 7.07 11.32 10.48
N VAL A 263 6.87 10.83 11.70
CA VAL A 263 6.27 11.56 12.81
C VAL A 263 7.38 12.04 13.76
N PRO A 264 7.70 13.35 13.81
CA PRO A 264 8.68 13.87 14.77
C PRO A 264 8.16 13.72 16.21
N VAL A 265 9.06 13.49 17.16
CA VAL A 265 8.74 13.59 18.58
C VAL A 265 9.57 14.64 19.28
N GLU A 266 8.94 15.39 20.18
CA GLU A 266 9.60 16.44 20.96
C GLU A 266 10.53 15.85 22.02
N THR A 267 10.09 14.78 22.69
CA THR A 267 10.87 14.08 23.71
C THR A 267 11.35 12.73 23.16
N PRO A 268 12.67 12.54 22.98
CA PRO A 268 13.22 11.26 22.52
C PRO A 268 12.91 10.10 23.47
N VAL A 269 12.53 8.94 22.91
CA VAL A 269 12.45 7.69 23.69
C VAL A 269 13.87 7.26 24.04
N ARG A 270 14.17 7.16 25.35
CA ARG A 270 15.46 6.68 25.87
C ARG A 270 15.44 5.17 26.04
N ASP A 271 16.51 4.52 25.60
CA ASP A 271 16.77 3.08 25.75
C ASP A 271 15.57 2.18 25.37
N PRO A 272 14.98 2.36 24.17
CA PRO A 272 13.75 1.66 23.79
C PRO A 272 13.87 0.13 23.85
N LYS A 273 15.05 -0.42 23.54
CA LYS A 273 15.29 -1.87 23.50
C LYS A 273 15.23 -2.56 24.87
N THR A 274 15.53 -1.83 25.95
CA THR A 274 15.54 -2.40 27.32
C THR A 274 14.26 -2.13 28.08
N ARG A 275 13.37 -1.27 27.55
CA ARG A 275 12.06 -1.02 28.15
C ARG A 275 11.12 -2.20 27.97
N THR A 276 10.35 -2.47 29.01
CA THR A 276 9.24 -3.43 28.99
C THR A 276 7.88 -2.75 28.81
N ARG A 277 7.82 -1.43 28.95
CA ARG A 277 6.59 -0.64 28.82
C ARG A 277 6.89 0.79 28.33
N ILE A 278 5.93 1.37 27.61
CA ILE A 278 5.89 2.80 27.29
C ILE A 278 4.44 3.29 27.23
N ALA A 279 4.22 4.56 27.58
CA ALA A 279 2.97 5.26 27.38
C ALA A 279 3.16 6.43 26.40
N LEU A 280 2.23 6.56 25.44
CA LEU A 280 2.29 7.53 24.37
C LEU A 280 0.95 8.23 24.23
N LYS A 281 0.96 9.55 24.00
CA LYS A 281 -0.22 10.30 23.59
C LYS A 281 -0.34 10.26 22.07
N ILE A 282 -1.50 9.91 21.54
CA ILE A 282 -1.81 9.92 20.10
C ILE A 282 -2.86 10.98 19.80
N GLU A 283 -2.56 11.89 18.87
CA GLU A 283 -3.46 12.99 18.49
C GLU A 283 -3.47 13.21 16.97
N GLY A 284 -4.43 13.99 16.47
CA GLY A 284 -4.48 14.46 15.08
C GLY A 284 -5.12 13.49 14.08
N ILE A 285 -5.58 12.32 14.51
CA ILE A 285 -6.22 11.30 13.67
C ILE A 285 -7.57 10.87 14.23
N SER A 286 -8.45 10.38 13.35
CA SER A 286 -9.56 9.52 13.76
C SER A 286 -9.01 8.13 14.09
N ILE A 287 -9.55 7.52 15.15
CA ILE A 287 -9.19 6.14 15.56
C ILE A 287 -10.06 5.09 14.88
N GLU A 288 -11.10 5.52 14.16
CA GLU A 288 -12.03 4.63 13.48
C GLU A 288 -11.29 3.84 12.38
N GLY A 289 -11.36 2.50 12.45
CA GLY A 289 -10.64 1.60 11.54
C GLY A 289 -9.18 1.32 11.91
N LEU A 290 -8.67 1.83 13.04
CA LEU A 290 -7.30 1.54 13.50
C LEU A 290 -7.27 0.47 14.60
N GLU A 291 -6.24 -0.38 14.55
CA GLU A 291 -6.03 -1.53 15.43
C GLU A 291 -5.14 -1.19 16.63
N LEU A 292 -5.58 -0.21 17.42
CA LEU A 292 -4.84 0.33 18.57
C LEU A 292 -5.01 -0.48 19.87
N HIS A 293 -5.91 -1.46 19.90
CA HIS A 293 -6.19 -2.30 21.07
C HIS A 293 -5.85 -3.77 20.82
N GLY A 294 -5.49 -4.50 21.87
CA GLY A 294 -5.30 -5.94 21.86
C GLY A 294 -3.84 -6.38 21.83
N GLY A 295 -3.59 -7.60 22.28
CA GLY A 295 -2.23 -8.14 22.44
C GLY A 295 -1.39 -7.26 23.36
N ARG A 296 -0.36 -6.65 22.78
CA ARG A 296 0.62 -5.83 23.49
C ARG A 296 0.20 -4.36 23.69
N GLN A 297 -0.94 -3.94 23.14
CA GLN A 297 -1.40 -2.56 23.15
C GLN A 297 -2.72 -2.38 23.90
N ALA A 298 -2.82 -1.29 24.68
CA ALA A 298 -4.05 -0.82 25.29
C ALA A 298 -4.20 0.68 25.05
N PHE A 299 -5.29 1.08 24.39
CA PHE A 299 -5.57 2.48 24.10
C PHE A 299 -6.74 2.99 24.95
N SER A 300 -6.65 4.17 25.54
CA SER A 300 -7.76 4.79 26.28
C SER A 300 -7.53 6.28 26.44
N GLY A 301 -8.55 7.10 26.14
CA GLY A 301 -8.47 8.56 26.31
C GLY A 301 -7.27 9.20 25.60
N ASN A 302 -6.98 8.79 24.37
CA ASN A 302 -5.81 9.21 23.57
C ASN A 302 -4.45 8.76 24.09
N ILE A 303 -4.42 7.87 25.10
CA ILE A 303 -3.20 7.29 25.65
C ILE A 303 -3.07 5.87 25.15
N LEU A 304 -1.99 5.58 24.42
CA LEU A 304 -1.58 4.24 24.04
C LEU A 304 -0.52 3.74 25.02
N VAL A 305 -0.80 2.61 25.67
CA VAL A 305 0.17 1.86 26.45
C VAL A 305 0.62 0.65 25.64
N VAL A 306 1.93 0.50 25.47
CA VAL A 306 2.54 -0.67 24.83
C VAL A 306 3.38 -1.41 25.85
N GLU A 307 3.10 -2.69 26.04
CA GLU A 307 3.85 -3.60 26.92
C GLU A 307 4.64 -4.60 26.07
N LYS A 308 5.80 -5.03 26.51
CA LYS A 308 6.59 -6.05 25.79
C LYS A 308 6.14 -7.44 26.21
N GLU A 309 5.96 -8.32 25.23
CA GLU A 309 5.53 -9.69 25.45
C GLU A 309 6.61 -10.47 26.22
N PRO A 310 6.26 -11.14 27.34
CA PRO A 310 7.22 -11.99 28.03
C PRO A 310 7.42 -13.31 27.28
N LEU A 311 8.67 -13.77 27.22
CA LEU A 311 9.05 -15.07 26.63
C LEU A 311 9.33 -16.16 27.68
N SER A 312 9.42 -15.81 28.96
CA SER A 312 9.85 -16.71 30.04
C SER A 312 8.81 -17.76 30.45
N ASP A 313 7.56 -17.57 30.04
CA ASP A 313 6.38 -18.33 30.46
C ASP A 313 5.56 -18.86 29.27
N LEU A 314 6.21 -19.06 28.12
CA LEU A 314 5.57 -19.67 26.96
C LEU A 314 5.18 -21.11 27.25
N GLN A 315 3.91 -21.42 27.01
CA GLN A 315 3.41 -22.79 27.02
C GLN A 315 3.52 -23.38 25.61
N ASP A 316 3.74 -24.68 25.49
CA ASP A 316 3.73 -25.38 24.20
C ASP A 316 2.29 -25.77 23.81
N GLU A 317 1.38 -24.79 23.89
CA GLU A 317 -0.01 -24.95 23.51
C GLU A 317 -0.17 -24.53 22.04
N PRO A 318 -0.72 -25.39 21.16
CA PRO A 318 -1.00 -25.01 19.78
C PRO A 318 -2.23 -24.10 19.70
N LEU A 319 -2.21 -23.16 18.77
CA LEU A 319 -3.38 -22.35 18.44
C LEU A 319 -4.49 -23.27 17.90
N ASP A 320 -5.76 -22.94 18.20
CA ASP A 320 -6.90 -23.67 17.65
C ASP A 320 -6.76 -23.80 16.12
N PRO A 321 -6.94 -25.01 15.53
CA PRO A 321 -6.73 -25.20 14.10
C PRO A 321 -7.57 -24.30 13.18
N GLN A 322 -8.79 -23.92 13.59
CA GLN A 322 -9.63 -23.01 12.81
C GLN A 322 -9.10 -21.57 12.88
N GLU A 323 -8.62 -21.15 14.05
CA GLU A 323 -7.96 -19.85 14.23
C GLU A 323 -6.59 -19.79 13.53
N ALA A 324 -5.85 -20.89 13.49
CA ALA A 324 -4.53 -20.98 12.87
C ALA A 324 -4.60 -21.02 11.34
N ALA A 325 -5.63 -21.66 10.77
CA ALA A 325 -5.71 -21.95 9.33
C ALA A 325 -5.53 -20.71 8.43
N PRO A 326 -6.15 -19.53 8.69
CA PRO A 326 -5.95 -18.33 7.88
C PRO A 326 -4.50 -17.83 7.88
N TYR A 327 -3.78 -18.03 8.99
CA TYR A 327 -2.41 -17.55 9.20
C TYR A 327 -1.35 -18.60 8.88
N LEU A 328 -1.74 -19.78 8.39
CA LEU A 328 -0.87 -20.82 7.84
C LEU A 328 -0.98 -20.91 6.31
N LYS A 329 -2.10 -20.45 5.73
CA LYS A 329 -2.32 -20.47 4.29
C LYS A 329 -1.46 -19.44 3.56
N ALA A 330 -1.12 -19.77 2.33
CA ALA A 330 -0.53 -18.83 1.39
C ALA A 330 -1.50 -17.66 1.10
N ALA A 331 -0.93 -16.52 0.74
CA ALA A 331 -1.64 -15.33 0.30
C ALA A 331 -0.95 -14.79 -0.97
N PRO A 332 -1.57 -13.88 -1.74
CA PRO A 332 -1.06 -13.42 -3.04
C PRO A 332 0.44 -13.06 -3.06
N PHE A 333 0.93 -12.43 -1.99
CA PHE A 333 2.32 -11.99 -1.83
C PHE A 333 3.09 -12.74 -0.73
N ILE A 334 2.46 -13.76 -0.11
CA ILE A 334 3.04 -14.64 0.91
C ILE A 334 2.91 -16.07 0.40
N GLN A 335 3.76 -16.42 -0.58
CA GLN A 335 3.72 -17.70 -1.29
C GLN A 335 4.29 -18.87 -0.47
N SER A 336 3.72 -19.12 0.72
CA SER A 336 4.24 -20.09 1.69
C SER A 336 4.11 -21.57 1.25
N ASP A 337 3.35 -21.85 0.21
CA ASP A 337 3.14 -23.17 -0.38
C ASP A 337 4.04 -23.47 -1.59
N TYR A 338 4.79 -22.48 -2.08
CA TYR A 338 5.73 -22.68 -3.19
C TYR A 338 6.95 -23.51 -2.77
N GLU A 339 7.36 -24.45 -3.64
CA GLU A 339 8.41 -25.43 -3.35
C GLU A 339 9.74 -24.78 -2.91
N ARG A 340 10.10 -23.63 -3.49
CA ARG A 340 11.33 -22.90 -3.13
C ARG A 340 11.27 -22.33 -1.71
N ILE A 341 10.12 -21.79 -1.30
CA ILE A 341 9.92 -21.27 0.06
C ILE A 341 9.86 -22.43 1.05
N VAL A 342 9.14 -23.51 0.70
CA VAL A 342 9.01 -24.72 1.53
C VAL A 342 10.37 -25.39 1.75
N SER A 343 11.17 -25.57 0.70
CA SER A 343 12.51 -26.15 0.81
C SER A 343 13.46 -25.28 1.63
N GLN A 344 13.46 -23.96 1.40
CA GLN A 344 14.27 -23.03 2.18
C GLN A 344 13.87 -23.02 3.66
N SER A 345 12.57 -22.97 3.96
CA SER A 345 12.05 -23.00 5.33
C SER A 345 12.42 -24.30 6.05
N ARG A 346 12.28 -25.45 5.38
CA ARG A 346 12.71 -26.75 5.90
C ARG A 346 14.21 -26.79 6.19
N GLN A 347 15.04 -26.24 5.32
CA GLN A 347 16.49 -26.18 5.53
C GLN A 347 16.85 -25.35 6.77
N ILE A 348 16.25 -24.17 6.92
CA ILE A 348 16.49 -23.27 8.06
C ILE A 348 16.06 -23.93 9.38
N THR A 349 14.93 -24.62 9.37
CA THR A 349 14.28 -25.12 10.59
C THR A 349 14.55 -26.60 10.90
N ALA A 350 15.35 -27.30 10.10
CA ALA A 350 15.52 -28.76 10.14
C ALA A 350 15.89 -29.33 11.52
N SER A 351 16.64 -28.57 12.33
CA SER A 351 17.12 -29.01 13.65
C SER A 351 16.24 -28.57 14.82
N LYS A 352 15.12 -27.88 14.57
CA LYS A 352 14.31 -27.24 15.60
C LYS A 352 12.90 -27.82 15.65
N THR A 353 12.45 -28.13 16.86
CA THR A 353 11.08 -28.59 17.13
C THR A 353 10.21 -27.44 17.63
N HIS A 354 10.68 -26.67 18.62
CA HIS A 354 9.91 -25.60 19.23
C HIS A 354 9.69 -24.40 18.28
N PRO A 355 8.45 -23.87 18.19
CA PRO A 355 8.13 -22.74 17.31
C PRO A 355 9.02 -21.51 17.52
N LEU A 356 9.34 -21.14 18.76
CA LEU A 356 10.19 -19.99 19.05
C LEU A 356 11.62 -20.17 18.52
N ASP A 357 12.16 -21.39 18.59
CA ASP A 357 13.51 -21.66 18.07
C ASP A 357 13.54 -21.63 16.55
N LYS A 358 12.48 -22.13 15.88
CA LYS A 358 12.30 -21.98 14.44
C LYS A 358 12.26 -20.50 14.03
N VAL A 359 11.51 -19.67 14.76
CA VAL A 359 11.45 -18.21 14.55
C VAL A 359 12.85 -17.59 14.65
N ARG A 360 13.63 -17.95 15.67
CA ARG A 360 15.01 -17.46 15.85
C ARG A 360 15.92 -17.82 14.67
N GLU A 361 15.86 -19.06 14.18
CA GLU A 361 16.66 -19.48 13.02
C GLU A 361 16.24 -18.77 11.74
N ILE A 362 14.93 -18.55 11.52
CA ILE A 362 14.44 -17.78 10.37
C ILE A 362 14.96 -16.34 10.42
N VAL A 363 14.85 -15.67 11.58
CA VAL A 363 15.37 -14.30 11.73
C VAL A 363 16.89 -14.27 11.52
N ALA A 364 17.63 -15.20 12.13
CA ALA A 364 19.09 -15.27 12.00
C ALA A 364 19.52 -15.47 10.53
N TRP A 365 18.88 -16.41 9.83
CA TRP A 365 19.14 -16.65 8.43
C TRP A 365 18.83 -15.42 7.58
N MET A 366 17.71 -14.73 7.83
CA MET A 366 17.37 -13.51 7.09
C MET A 366 18.36 -12.38 7.32
N GLN A 367 18.84 -12.21 8.55
CA GLN A 367 19.86 -11.22 8.89
C GLN A 367 21.17 -11.43 8.13
N GLU A 368 21.51 -12.69 7.85
CA GLU A 368 22.72 -13.04 7.10
C GLU A 368 22.52 -13.00 5.59
N ASN A 369 21.33 -13.36 5.09
CA ASN A 369 21.09 -13.65 3.68
C ASN A 369 20.27 -12.60 2.94
N ILE A 370 19.62 -11.66 3.63
CA ILE A 370 18.77 -10.64 3.02
C ILE A 370 19.35 -9.25 3.31
N GLU A 371 19.76 -8.56 2.26
CA GLU A 371 20.32 -7.22 2.35
C GLU A 371 19.23 -6.16 2.61
N LYS A 372 19.45 -5.33 3.61
CA LYS A 372 18.52 -4.26 4.02
C LYS A 372 18.71 -3.05 3.12
N LYS A 373 17.83 -2.91 2.13
CA LYS A 373 17.89 -1.83 1.13
C LYS A 373 16.49 -1.30 0.84
N PRO A 374 16.31 0.02 0.67
CA PRO A 374 15.07 0.56 0.15
C PRO A 374 14.81 -0.01 -1.24
N VAL A 375 13.62 -0.56 -1.43
CA VAL A 375 13.17 -1.15 -2.69
C VAL A 375 11.81 -0.56 -3.03
N ILE A 376 11.61 -0.22 -4.31
CA ILE A 376 10.33 0.26 -4.82
C ILE A 376 9.76 -0.84 -5.71
N SER A 377 9.07 -1.81 -5.12
CA SER A 377 8.51 -2.96 -5.83
C SER A 377 7.25 -3.49 -5.16
N ILE A 378 6.34 -4.08 -5.92
CA ILE A 378 5.24 -4.85 -5.33
C ILE A 378 5.87 -6.03 -4.57
N PRO A 379 5.73 -6.09 -3.22
CA PRO A 379 6.47 -7.07 -2.43
C PRO A 379 5.95 -8.47 -2.75
N ASP A 380 6.84 -9.41 -3.03
CA ASP A 380 6.49 -10.81 -3.24
C ASP A 380 7.57 -11.74 -2.66
N ALA A 381 7.17 -12.73 -1.85
CA ALA A 381 8.12 -13.48 -1.03
C ALA A 381 9.14 -14.28 -1.86
N LEU A 382 8.75 -14.74 -3.05
CA LEU A 382 9.63 -15.45 -3.97
C LEU A 382 10.71 -14.54 -4.54
N SER A 383 10.37 -13.36 -5.06
CA SER A 383 11.37 -12.44 -5.57
C SER A 383 12.29 -11.92 -4.46
N VAL A 384 11.82 -11.77 -3.22
CA VAL A 384 12.72 -11.41 -2.11
C VAL A 384 13.70 -12.53 -1.82
N LEU A 385 13.24 -13.78 -1.81
CA LEU A 385 14.10 -14.96 -1.66
C LEU A 385 15.15 -15.03 -2.78
N GLU A 386 14.80 -14.63 -4.01
CA GLU A 386 15.74 -14.60 -5.14
C GLU A 386 16.70 -13.42 -5.14
N ASN A 387 16.17 -12.21 -4.95
CA ASN A 387 16.92 -10.97 -5.04
C ASN A 387 17.79 -10.72 -3.81
N ARG A 388 17.55 -11.43 -2.71
CA ARG A 388 18.32 -11.35 -1.46
C ARG A 388 18.43 -9.93 -0.92
N SER A 389 17.42 -9.11 -1.17
CA SER A 389 17.40 -7.70 -0.76
C SER A 389 15.98 -7.17 -0.67
N GLY A 390 15.79 -6.20 0.23
CA GLY A 390 14.48 -5.59 0.45
C GLY A 390 14.45 -4.69 1.67
N ASP A 391 13.33 -3.99 1.85
CA ASP A 391 13.04 -3.17 3.02
C ASP A 391 12.14 -3.93 4.02
N CYS A 392 11.44 -3.23 4.92
CA CYS A 392 10.62 -3.92 5.91
C CYS A 392 9.40 -4.64 5.34
N ASN A 393 8.86 -4.23 4.18
CA ASN A 393 7.80 -4.98 3.50
C ASN A 393 8.37 -6.33 3.06
N GLU A 394 9.46 -6.31 2.28
CA GLU A 394 10.10 -7.52 1.78
C GLU A 394 10.55 -8.46 2.91
N HIS A 395 11.07 -7.91 4.02
CA HIS A 395 11.41 -8.71 5.19
C HIS A 395 10.15 -9.31 5.83
N ALA A 396 9.10 -8.51 6.04
CA ALA A 396 7.89 -8.99 6.71
C ALA A 396 7.16 -10.08 5.89
N ILE A 397 7.04 -9.91 4.57
CA ILE A 397 6.38 -10.89 3.70
C ILE A 397 7.21 -12.17 3.50
N LEU A 398 8.54 -12.08 3.34
CA LEU A 398 9.40 -13.25 3.27
C LEU A 398 9.42 -14.01 4.60
N PHE A 399 9.54 -13.30 5.72
CA PHE A 399 9.48 -13.92 7.05
C PHE A 399 8.14 -14.66 7.23
N ALA A 400 7.01 -14.02 6.90
CA ALA A 400 5.70 -14.65 6.99
C ALA A 400 5.64 -15.92 6.13
N ALA A 401 6.15 -15.88 4.89
CA ALA A 401 6.14 -17.04 4.00
C ALA A 401 6.96 -18.21 4.57
N LEU A 402 8.17 -17.93 5.07
CA LEU A 402 9.04 -18.93 5.70
C LEU A 402 8.44 -19.50 6.99
N ALA A 403 7.85 -18.66 7.84
CA ALA A 403 7.21 -19.06 9.09
C ALA A 403 5.97 -19.93 8.84
N ARG A 404 5.09 -19.52 7.91
CA ARG A 404 3.92 -20.30 7.50
C ARG A 404 4.31 -21.67 6.95
N ALA A 405 5.34 -21.71 6.08
CA ALA A 405 5.90 -22.96 5.57
C ALA A 405 6.51 -23.87 6.66
N ALA A 406 6.97 -23.29 7.78
CA ALA A 406 7.47 -24.02 8.95
C ALA A 406 6.36 -24.51 9.90
N GLY A 407 5.09 -24.24 9.58
CA GLY A 407 3.92 -24.57 10.40
C GLY A 407 3.66 -23.57 11.53
N ILE A 408 4.17 -22.34 11.42
CA ILE A 408 4.03 -21.30 12.44
C ILE A 408 2.98 -20.29 11.96
N PRO A 409 1.84 -20.13 12.64
CA PRO A 409 0.86 -19.10 12.31
C PRO A 409 1.52 -17.72 12.36
N ALA A 410 1.48 -16.99 11.24
CA ALA A 410 2.14 -15.70 11.10
C ALA A 410 1.26 -14.72 10.30
N ARG A 411 1.23 -13.46 10.71
CA ARG A 411 0.58 -12.36 10.00
C ARG A 411 1.47 -11.12 9.97
N VAL A 412 1.19 -10.19 9.05
CA VAL A 412 1.94 -8.93 8.94
C VAL A 412 1.16 -7.85 9.67
N GLU A 413 1.84 -7.13 10.55
CA GLU A 413 1.32 -5.92 11.19
C GLU A 413 2.03 -4.72 10.61
N ALA A 414 1.33 -3.59 10.60
CA ALA A 414 1.84 -2.34 10.05
C ALA A 414 1.51 -1.18 10.98
N GLY A 415 2.46 -0.27 11.13
CA GLY A 415 2.32 0.86 12.02
C GLY A 415 3.56 1.71 12.09
N LEU A 416 4.02 2.05 13.30
CA LEU A 416 5.12 2.99 13.52
C LEU A 416 6.21 2.37 14.41
N VAL A 417 7.48 2.69 14.13
CA VAL A 417 8.64 2.34 14.96
C VAL A 417 9.49 3.56 15.25
N TYR A 418 10.06 3.65 16.45
CA TYR A 418 10.89 4.79 16.83
C TYR A 418 12.35 4.59 16.41
N LEU A 419 12.90 5.58 15.70
CA LEU A 419 14.33 5.65 15.43
C LEU A 419 14.82 7.10 15.47
N LYS A 420 15.88 7.37 16.24
CA LYS A 420 16.63 8.64 16.24
C LYS A 420 15.72 9.89 16.31
N GLY A 421 14.80 9.91 17.26
CA GLY A 421 13.94 11.07 17.53
C GLY A 421 12.70 11.19 16.65
N ARG A 422 12.36 10.17 15.86
CA ARG A 422 11.17 10.16 15.00
C ARG A 422 10.54 8.77 14.98
N PHE A 423 9.23 8.72 14.80
CA PHE A 423 8.53 7.49 14.44
C PHE A 423 8.42 7.39 12.92
N TYR A 424 8.66 6.21 12.38
CA TYR A 424 8.56 5.94 10.96
C TYR A 424 7.62 4.79 10.70
N TYR A 425 6.97 4.80 9.55
CA TYR A 425 6.12 3.69 9.16
C TYR A 425 6.94 2.41 8.93
N HIS A 426 6.45 1.31 9.49
CA HIS A 426 7.14 0.02 9.50
C HIS A 426 6.17 -1.17 9.47
N ALA A 427 6.53 -2.21 8.72
CA ALA A 427 5.86 -3.49 8.70
C ALA A 427 6.74 -4.53 9.42
N TRP A 428 6.10 -5.33 10.27
CA TRP A 428 6.74 -6.43 11.01
C TRP A 428 5.77 -7.61 11.09
N ASN A 429 6.19 -8.67 11.77
CA ASN A 429 5.37 -9.87 11.90
C ASN A 429 4.88 -10.05 13.33
N ILE A 430 3.76 -10.76 13.46
CA ILE A 430 3.36 -11.35 14.73
C ILE A 430 3.12 -12.83 14.48
N VAL A 431 3.65 -13.66 15.38
CA VAL A 431 3.67 -15.12 15.24
C VAL A 431 3.16 -15.78 16.49
N TYR A 432 2.51 -16.94 16.32
CA TYR A 432 2.05 -17.73 17.43
C TYR A 432 3.08 -18.80 17.82
N VAL A 433 3.59 -18.71 19.06
CA VAL A 433 4.60 -19.64 19.64
C VAL A 433 4.20 -20.14 21.04
N GLY A 434 2.89 -20.38 21.24
CA GLY A 434 2.25 -20.55 22.56
C GLY A 434 1.53 -19.28 23.03
N ARG A 435 1.87 -18.15 22.41
CA ARG A 435 1.10 -16.90 22.37
C ARG A 435 1.52 -16.12 21.14
N TRP A 436 0.73 -15.11 20.78
CA TRP A 436 1.11 -14.15 19.77
C TRP A 436 2.22 -13.23 20.30
N ILE A 437 3.37 -13.21 19.61
CA ILE A 437 4.49 -12.31 19.90
C ILE A 437 4.91 -11.54 18.65
N THR A 438 5.28 -10.27 18.81
CA THR A 438 5.84 -9.46 17.73
C THR A 438 7.26 -9.89 17.37
N VAL A 439 7.57 -9.95 16.08
CA VAL A 439 8.89 -10.30 15.54
C VAL A 439 9.23 -9.32 14.43
N ASP A 440 10.38 -8.66 14.57
CA ASP A 440 10.92 -7.82 13.52
C ASP A 440 12.19 -8.46 12.96
N ALA A 441 12.03 -9.12 11.81
CA ALA A 441 13.11 -9.77 11.09
C ALA A 441 14.09 -8.79 10.44
N LEU A 442 13.73 -7.50 10.26
CA LEU A 442 14.64 -6.48 9.76
C LEU A 442 15.54 -5.95 10.88
N PHE A 443 14.98 -5.69 12.06
CA PHE A 443 15.71 -5.17 13.23
C PHE A 443 16.35 -6.24 14.12
N ASN A 444 16.11 -7.53 13.82
CA ASN A 444 16.57 -8.65 14.63
C ASN A 444 15.98 -8.60 16.05
N GLU A 445 14.66 -8.44 16.16
CA GLU A 445 13.98 -8.31 17.45
C GLU A 445 12.93 -9.40 17.68
N ILE A 446 13.10 -10.14 18.77
CA ILE A 446 12.19 -11.20 19.23
C ILE A 446 12.06 -11.09 20.78
N PRO A 447 10.96 -10.56 21.35
CA PRO A 447 9.95 -9.79 20.64
C PRO A 447 10.44 -8.38 20.31
N ALA A 448 9.72 -7.71 19.41
CA ALA A 448 9.99 -6.34 19.03
C ALA A 448 9.96 -5.39 20.24
N ASP A 449 10.73 -4.31 20.20
CA ASP A 449 10.73 -3.33 21.29
C ASP A 449 9.38 -2.62 21.46
N VAL A 450 9.22 -1.87 22.56
CA VAL A 450 7.94 -1.20 22.91
C VAL A 450 7.59 -0.02 22.02
N THR A 451 8.45 0.33 21.06
CA THR A 451 8.21 1.43 20.13
C THR A 451 7.50 1.00 18.86
N HIS A 452 7.28 -0.30 18.68
CA HIS A 452 6.45 -0.86 17.62
C HIS A 452 4.97 -0.64 17.94
N ILE A 453 4.42 0.45 17.40
CA ILE A 453 3.03 0.85 17.54
C ILE A 453 2.25 0.32 16.35
N ARG A 454 1.48 -0.73 16.55
CA ARG A 454 0.54 -1.23 15.56
C ARG A 454 -0.56 -0.22 15.31
N LEU A 455 -0.83 0.01 14.03
CA LEU A 455 -1.97 0.76 13.53
C LEU A 455 -2.93 -0.12 12.72
N VAL A 456 -2.43 -1.15 12.03
CA VAL A 456 -3.19 -2.06 11.17
C VAL A 456 -2.73 -3.51 11.38
N ASN A 457 -3.69 -4.42 11.49
CA ASN A 457 -3.50 -5.87 11.43
C ASN A 457 -3.65 -6.37 9.99
N ASP A 458 -3.07 -7.54 9.69
CA ASP A 458 -3.17 -8.20 8.37
C ASP A 458 -2.84 -7.24 7.22
N ALA A 459 -1.76 -6.49 7.40
CA ALA A 459 -1.36 -5.43 6.49
C ALA A 459 -1.02 -5.93 5.08
N GLU A 460 -0.73 -7.22 4.93
CA GLU A 460 -0.58 -7.84 3.61
C GLU A 460 -1.90 -7.86 2.81
N ARG A 461 -3.04 -7.76 3.49
CA ARG A 461 -4.38 -7.72 2.88
C ARG A 461 -4.90 -6.30 2.75
N ASN A 462 -4.51 -5.42 3.67
CA ASN A 462 -5.04 -4.06 3.77
C ASN A 462 -3.93 -2.99 3.85
N PRO A 463 -2.98 -2.93 2.91
CA PRO A 463 -1.86 -1.97 2.98
C PRO A 463 -2.33 -0.50 2.94
N LEU A 464 -3.55 -0.26 2.45
CA LEU A 464 -4.17 1.06 2.28
C LEU A 464 -4.76 1.65 3.57
N ASP A 465 -4.89 0.87 4.64
CA ASP A 465 -5.56 1.31 5.88
C ASP A 465 -4.74 2.34 6.67
N LEU A 466 -3.46 2.51 6.33
CA LEU A 466 -2.60 3.51 6.96
C LEU A 466 -2.69 4.90 6.35
N LEU A 467 -3.24 5.02 5.14
CA LEU A 467 -3.36 6.29 4.43
C LEU A 467 -3.96 7.42 5.29
N PRO A 468 -5.09 7.24 6.00
CA PRO A 468 -5.70 8.32 6.78
C PRO A 468 -4.86 8.83 7.96
N VAL A 469 -3.80 8.10 8.37
CA VAL A 469 -2.95 8.45 9.51
C VAL A 469 -1.78 9.36 9.11
N ILE A 470 -1.32 9.24 7.87
CA ILE A 470 -0.06 9.83 7.40
C ILE A 470 -0.14 11.34 7.29
N GLY A 471 0.89 12.02 7.80
CA GLY A 471 0.96 13.48 7.86
C GLY A 471 0.01 14.12 8.86
N ARG A 472 -0.84 13.33 9.55
CA ARG A 472 -1.86 13.82 10.49
C ARG A 472 -1.57 13.41 11.93
N ILE A 473 -1.07 12.20 12.14
CA ILE A 473 -0.76 11.68 13.48
C ILE A 473 0.33 12.51 14.18
N LYS A 474 0.11 12.75 15.47
CA LYS A 474 1.07 13.33 16.40
C LYS A 474 1.27 12.35 17.55
N ILE A 475 2.53 12.18 17.94
CA ILE A 475 2.92 11.30 19.06
C ILE A 475 3.70 12.10 20.09
N SER A 476 3.34 11.94 21.36
CA SER A 476 4.11 12.49 22.49
C SER A 476 4.42 11.37 23.47
N VAL A 477 5.67 11.29 23.93
CA VAL A 477 6.08 10.31 24.96
C VAL A 477 5.60 10.80 26.32
N ILE A 478 4.89 9.96 27.06
CA ILE A 478 4.40 10.26 28.40
C ILE A 478 5.24 9.48 29.43
N ASP A 479 5.50 10.09 30.59
CA ASP A 479 6.18 9.43 31.70
C ASP A 479 5.32 8.28 32.28
N ASP A 480 5.95 7.15 32.61
CA ASP A 480 5.27 5.88 32.94
C ASP A 480 4.31 6.00 34.15
N LYS A 481 4.51 7.01 35.00
CA LYS A 481 3.71 7.30 36.20
C LYS A 481 2.32 7.89 35.93
N ALA A 482 2.05 8.36 34.72
CA ALA A 482 0.79 9.02 34.36
C ALA A 482 -0.23 8.11 33.63
N ALA A 483 0.15 6.88 33.30
CA ALA A 483 -0.73 5.96 32.59
C ALA A 483 -1.66 5.20 33.57
N PRO A 484 -2.98 5.10 33.31
CA PRO A 484 -3.88 4.32 34.14
C PRO A 484 -3.42 2.85 34.16
N GLY A 485 -3.27 2.28 35.36
CA GLY A 485 -3.00 0.86 35.53
C GLY A 485 -4.15 0.01 34.99
N LYS A 486 -3.85 -1.18 34.45
CA LYS A 486 -4.86 -2.20 34.14
C LYS A 486 -5.73 -2.38 35.39
N ARG A 487 -7.01 -2.00 35.33
CA ARG A 487 -7.98 -2.48 36.32
C ARG A 487 -8.19 -3.95 36.01
N GLU A 488 -7.77 -4.80 36.93
CA GLU A 488 -8.22 -6.19 36.97
C GLU A 488 -9.74 -6.16 37.11
N GLU A 489 -10.46 -6.62 36.08
CA GLU A 489 -11.87 -6.97 36.21
C GLU A 489 -11.93 -8.24 37.05
N SER A 490 -12.43 -8.09 38.28
CA SER A 490 -12.74 -9.15 39.24
C SER A 490 -13.99 -9.91 38.86
#